data_AF-A0A2H2ZLE0-F1
#
_entry.id   AF-A0A2H2ZLE0-F1
#
_cell.length_a   1.000
_cell.length_b   1.000
_cell.length_c   1.000
_cell.angle_alpha   90.00
_cell.angle_beta   90.00
_cell.angle_gamma   90.00
#
_symmetry.space_group_name_H-M   'P 1'
#
loop_
_entity.id
_entity.type
_entity.pdbx_description
1 polymer ?
#
loop_
_entity_poly.entity_id
_entity_poly.type
_entity_poly.pdbx_seq_one_letter_code
_entity_poly.pdbx_strand_id
1 'polypeptide(L)'
;MAGQHSFSQRLYGLSIAILTLQCPCVLCKPTAQEGAALILAQSNRLVPDYVTQYAPLVWLHSDDPFRPADLLQHIHHTTPAINQTTIPNLPELDLDNLAILNDIGGGKVALTSNDDITTLPAWLYGSSPDDSGRIANATPCVVILVEHNARNVDAFYFYFYSYDRGANITQVLEPLNRLIEDTEHGMHFGDHVGDWEHNMIRFRDGKPIGIWYSQHVSGAAYEWDHETLSIEDDRPLVFSAYGSHANYASPG
;
A
#
# COMPACT_ATOMS: atom_id res chain seq x y z
N MET A 1 5.27 -43.31 -30.49
CA MET A 1 4.55 -44.58 -30.76
C MET A 1 3.43 -44.66 -29.74
N ALA A 2 2.21 -44.21 -30.10
CA ALA A 2 1.18 -44.98 -30.80
C ALA A 2 0.59 -46.08 -29.90
N GLY A 3 -0.72 -46.01 -29.66
CA GLY A 3 -1.44 -47.05 -28.92
C GLY A 3 -2.87 -46.66 -28.52
N GLN A 4 -3.73 -46.40 -29.50
CA GLN A 4 -5.18 -46.41 -29.34
C GLN A 4 -5.67 -47.82 -28.95
N HIS A 5 -6.70 -47.91 -28.11
CA HIS A 5 -7.61 -49.05 -28.13
C HIS A 5 -9.06 -48.58 -28.12
N SER A 6 -9.69 -48.71 -29.29
CA SER A 6 -11.13 -48.80 -29.48
C SER A 6 -11.51 -50.29 -29.45
N PHE A 7 -12.63 -50.64 -28.80
CA PHE A 7 -13.35 -51.86 -29.13
C PHE A 7 -14.87 -51.63 -29.11
N SER A 8 -15.50 -52.26 -30.09
CA SER A 8 -16.82 -51.98 -30.65
C SER A 8 -17.94 -52.87 -30.09
N GLN A 9 -19.12 -52.27 -29.98
CA GLN A 9 -20.50 -52.79 -30.15
C GLN A 9 -21.00 -54.02 -29.38
N ARG A 10 -22.22 -53.84 -28.82
CA ARG A 10 -23.40 -54.70 -29.08
C ARG A 10 -24.69 -53.89 -28.87
N LEU A 11 -25.46 -53.69 -29.94
CA LEU A 11 -26.86 -53.27 -29.89
C LEU A 11 -27.72 -54.46 -29.46
N TYR A 12 -28.60 -54.26 -28.47
CA TYR A 12 -29.82 -55.05 -28.31
C TYR A 12 -30.96 -54.14 -27.86
N GLY A 13 -32.06 -54.20 -28.61
CA GLY A 13 -33.42 -54.27 -28.06
C GLY A 13 -34.06 -53.00 -27.52
N LEU A 14 -34.92 -52.41 -28.33
CA LEU A 14 -35.90 -51.36 -28.02
C LEU A 14 -36.81 -51.72 -26.83
N SER A 15 -37.09 -50.75 -25.96
CA SER A 15 -38.41 -50.54 -25.34
C SER A 15 -38.55 -49.07 -24.97
N ILE A 16 -39.34 -48.35 -25.77
CA ILE A 16 -39.63 -46.93 -25.59
C ILE A 16 -40.71 -46.82 -24.51
N ALA A 17 -40.31 -46.38 -23.30
CA ALA A 17 -41.24 -45.78 -22.36
C ALA A 17 -41.15 -44.26 -22.55
N ILE A 18 -42.22 -43.66 -23.09
CA ILE A 18 -42.35 -42.21 -23.19
C ILE A 18 -42.56 -41.68 -21.76
N LEU A 19 -41.48 -41.31 -21.09
CA LEU A 19 -41.57 -40.44 -19.92
C LEU A 19 -41.64 -39.01 -20.46
N THR A 20 -42.79 -38.37 -20.30
CA THR A 20 -42.94 -36.93 -20.48
C THR A 20 -42.10 -36.22 -19.42
N LEU A 21 -40.84 -35.90 -19.75
CA LEU A 21 -40.04 -34.97 -18.99
C LEU A 21 -40.60 -33.56 -19.27
N GLN A 22 -41.42 -33.04 -18.36
CA GLN A 22 -41.65 -31.61 -18.29
C GLN A 22 -40.31 -30.97 -17.91
N CYS A 23 -39.57 -30.51 -18.91
CA CYS A 23 -38.46 -29.60 -18.70
C CYS A 23 -39.08 -28.25 -18.36
N PRO A 24 -38.99 -27.72 -17.12
CA PRO A 24 -39.32 -26.34 -16.90
C PRO A 24 -38.24 -25.56 -17.64
N CYS A 25 -38.57 -25.01 -18.80
CA CYS A 25 -37.80 -23.93 -19.38
C CYS A 25 -37.89 -22.76 -18.39
N VAL A 26 -37.01 -22.76 -17.39
CA VAL A 26 -36.69 -21.55 -16.64
C VAL A 26 -36.05 -20.64 -17.65
N LEU A 27 -36.87 -19.76 -18.22
CA LEU A 27 -36.41 -18.61 -18.96
C LEU A 27 -35.72 -17.72 -17.92
N CYS A 28 -34.45 -18.01 -17.61
CA CYS A 28 -33.60 -17.06 -16.95
C CYS A 28 -33.55 -15.86 -17.89
N LYS A 29 -34.34 -14.83 -17.57
CA LYS A 29 -34.05 -13.49 -18.06
C LYS A 29 -32.56 -13.29 -17.74
N PRO A 30 -31.72 -12.91 -18.72
CA PRO A 30 -30.40 -12.44 -18.36
C PRO A 30 -30.69 -11.27 -17.42
N THR A 31 -30.32 -11.42 -16.15
CA THR A 31 -30.19 -10.27 -15.28
C THR A 31 -29.14 -9.44 -15.99
N ALA A 32 -29.58 -8.41 -16.71
CA ALA A 32 -28.68 -7.36 -17.14
C ALA A 32 -28.05 -6.88 -15.84
N GLN A 33 -26.82 -7.30 -15.61
CA GLN A 33 -25.99 -6.77 -14.55
C GLN A 33 -25.91 -5.30 -14.90
N GLU A 34 -26.68 -4.47 -14.18
CA GLU A 34 -26.62 -3.02 -14.25
C GLU A 34 -25.15 -2.68 -14.32
N GLY A 35 -24.72 -2.10 -15.43
CA GLY A 35 -23.29 -1.90 -15.70
C GLY A 35 -22.71 -1.16 -14.52
N ALA A 36 -21.86 -1.83 -13.73
CA ALA A 36 -21.30 -1.25 -12.54
C ALA A 36 -20.65 0.09 -12.94
N ALA A 37 -21.11 1.17 -12.32
CA ALA A 37 -20.66 2.50 -12.67
C ALA A 37 -19.23 2.67 -12.15
N LEU A 38 -18.38 3.32 -12.95
CA LEU A 38 -17.03 3.67 -12.54
C LEU A 38 -17.09 4.61 -11.32
N ILE A 39 -16.32 4.32 -10.27
CA ILE A 39 -16.19 5.14 -9.06
C ILE A 39 -15.80 6.57 -9.44
N LEU A 40 -14.81 6.71 -10.34
CA LEU A 40 -14.30 8.02 -10.77
C LEU A 40 -15.29 8.80 -11.63
N ALA A 41 -16.31 8.14 -12.20
CA ALA A 41 -17.37 8.80 -12.96
C ALA A 41 -18.47 9.38 -12.06
N GLN A 42 -18.48 9.06 -10.76
CA GLN A 42 -19.45 9.61 -9.81
C GLN A 42 -19.05 11.02 -9.39
N SER A 43 -20.03 11.93 -9.35
CA SER A 43 -19.82 13.34 -9.03
C SER A 43 -19.31 13.60 -7.61
N ASN A 44 -19.47 12.64 -6.70
CA ASN A 44 -19.07 12.80 -5.29
C ASN A 44 -17.75 12.09 -4.94
N ARG A 45 -17.11 11.39 -5.89
CA ARG A 45 -15.79 10.69 -5.77
C ARG A 45 -15.49 10.12 -4.37
N LEU A 46 -16.48 9.50 -3.73
CA LEU A 46 -16.33 8.99 -2.38
C LEU A 46 -15.47 7.73 -2.42
N VAL A 47 -14.60 7.59 -1.43
CA VAL A 47 -13.86 6.35 -1.20
C VAL A 47 -14.88 5.27 -0.81
N PRO A 48 -14.95 4.13 -1.54
CA PRO A 48 -15.90 3.07 -1.21
C PRO A 48 -15.64 2.46 0.18
N ASP A 49 -16.70 2.06 0.88
CA ASP A 49 -16.60 1.53 2.25
C ASP A 49 -15.69 0.30 2.37
N TYR A 50 -15.62 -0.55 1.35
CA TYR A 50 -14.73 -1.72 1.38
C TYR A 50 -13.25 -1.32 1.45
N VAL A 51 -12.86 -0.16 0.93
CA VAL A 51 -11.48 0.33 1.01
C VAL A 51 -11.11 0.61 2.47
N THR A 52 -12.00 1.23 3.24
CA THR A 52 -11.74 1.50 4.66
C THR A 52 -11.93 0.26 5.53
N GLN A 53 -12.89 -0.61 5.19
CA GLN A 53 -13.12 -1.88 5.89
C GLN A 53 -11.90 -2.79 5.85
N TYR A 54 -11.28 -2.97 4.67
CA TYR A 54 -10.13 -3.85 4.48
C TYR A 54 -8.78 -3.13 4.60
N ALA A 55 -8.77 -1.87 5.06
CA ALA A 55 -7.55 -1.08 5.16
C ALA A 55 -6.50 -1.76 6.06
N PRO A 56 -5.20 -1.76 5.71
CA PRO A 56 -4.20 -2.44 6.52
C PRO A 56 -4.07 -1.89 7.96
N LEU A 57 -3.61 -2.76 8.86
CA LEU A 57 -3.20 -2.44 10.22
C LEU A 57 -1.68 -2.43 10.30
N VAL A 58 -1.08 -1.25 10.42
CA VAL A 58 0.37 -1.08 10.48
C VAL A 58 0.85 -1.21 11.92
N TRP A 59 1.60 -2.28 12.18
CA TRP A 59 2.33 -2.53 13.40
C TRP A 59 3.67 -1.81 13.34
N LEU A 60 3.84 -0.81 14.20
CA LEU A 60 5.07 -0.06 14.37
C LEU A 60 5.95 -0.72 15.44
N HIS A 61 7.25 -0.78 15.21
CA HIS A 61 8.18 -1.27 16.23
C HIS A 61 8.15 -0.35 17.46
N SER A 62 7.98 -0.91 18.67
CA SER A 62 7.80 -0.11 19.89
C SER A 62 8.94 0.87 20.16
N ASP A 63 10.17 0.47 19.80
CA ASP A 63 11.36 1.26 20.06
C ASP A 63 11.74 2.22 18.93
N ASP A 64 10.95 2.27 17.85
CA ASP A 64 11.23 3.18 16.75
C ASP A 64 10.84 4.62 17.06
N PRO A 65 11.78 5.58 17.18
CA PRO A 65 11.36 6.94 17.48
C PRO A 65 10.72 7.63 16.27
N PHE A 66 10.90 7.11 15.05
CA PHE A 66 10.38 7.71 13.82
C PHE A 66 9.03 7.08 13.46
N ARG A 67 7.98 7.87 13.64
CA ARG A 67 6.58 7.47 13.48
C ARG A 67 5.98 8.07 12.21
N PRO A 68 4.81 7.58 11.76
CA PRO A 68 4.08 8.25 10.70
C PRO A 68 3.87 9.74 11.05
N ALA A 69 4.15 10.63 10.10
CA ALA A 69 4.29 12.06 10.33
C ALA A 69 3.22 12.88 9.61
N ASP A 70 2.87 14.04 10.19
CA ASP A 70 1.92 14.96 9.56
C ASP A 70 2.53 15.60 8.30
N LEU A 71 1.86 15.45 7.16
CA LEU A 71 2.32 15.97 5.88
C LEU A 71 2.43 17.50 5.85
N LEU A 72 1.47 18.21 6.44
CA LEU A 72 1.47 19.67 6.44
C LEU A 72 2.60 20.21 7.31
N GLN A 73 2.82 19.60 8.48
CA GLN A 73 3.95 19.92 9.34
C GLN A 73 5.27 19.72 8.59
N HIS A 74 5.45 18.61 7.88
CA HIS A 74 6.64 18.38 7.05
C HIS A 74 6.83 19.48 6.00
N ILE A 75 5.76 19.87 5.29
CA ILE A 75 5.80 20.92 4.27
C ILE A 75 6.25 22.25 4.88
N HIS A 76 5.73 22.65 6.04
CA HIS A 76 6.12 23.89 6.71
C HIS A 76 7.59 23.91 7.17
N HIS A 77 8.21 22.75 7.39
CA HIS A 77 9.62 22.62 7.72
C HIS A 77 10.53 22.46 6.49
N THR A 78 9.98 22.59 5.28
CA THR A 78 10.75 22.50 4.04
C THR A 78 10.52 23.70 3.14
N THR A 79 11.46 23.92 2.22
CA THR A 79 11.35 24.92 1.15
C THR A 79 11.68 24.26 -0.19
N PRO A 80 10.86 24.47 -1.25
CA PRO A 80 11.18 24.00 -2.58
C PRO A 80 12.48 24.60 -3.12
N ALA A 81 13.35 23.73 -3.64
CA ALA A 81 14.61 24.12 -4.24
C ALA A 81 14.89 23.31 -5.51
N ILE A 82 15.67 23.91 -6.42
CA ILE A 82 16.29 23.24 -7.56
C ILE A 82 17.79 23.33 -7.36
N ASN A 83 18.49 22.20 -7.36
CA ASN A 83 19.94 22.13 -7.13
C ASN A 83 20.37 22.96 -5.90
N GLN A 84 19.69 22.77 -4.76
CA GLN A 84 19.93 23.46 -3.49
C GLN A 84 19.71 24.99 -3.51
N THR A 85 19.16 25.53 -4.60
CA THR A 85 18.77 26.95 -4.69
C THR A 85 17.27 27.07 -4.53
N THR A 86 16.84 27.79 -3.49
CA THR A 86 15.43 28.08 -3.21
C THR A 86 14.74 28.73 -4.40
N ILE A 87 13.52 28.28 -4.69
CA ILE A 87 12.68 28.91 -5.71
C ILE A 87 12.03 30.17 -5.11
N PRO A 88 12.28 31.37 -5.67
CA PRO A 88 11.73 32.61 -5.12
C PRO A 88 10.25 32.80 -5.48
N ASN A 89 9.56 33.64 -4.71
CA ASN A 89 8.20 34.14 -4.98
C ASN A 89 7.11 33.06 -5.04
N LEU A 90 7.29 31.94 -4.33
CA LEU A 90 6.21 30.98 -4.10
C LEU A 90 5.30 31.45 -2.95
N PRO A 91 4.00 31.14 -2.98
CA PRO A 91 3.15 31.28 -1.80
C PRO A 91 3.60 30.31 -0.71
N GLU A 92 3.12 30.52 0.51
CA GLU A 92 3.23 29.50 1.56
C GLU A 92 2.55 28.22 1.07
N LEU A 93 3.26 27.09 1.16
CA LEU A 93 2.76 25.82 0.67
C LEU A 93 1.89 25.13 1.71
N ASP A 94 0.84 24.49 1.22
CA ASP A 94 -0.06 23.64 1.98
C ASP A 94 -0.46 22.41 1.13
N LEU A 95 -1.27 21.51 1.68
CA LEU A 95 -1.71 20.30 0.98
C LEU A 95 -2.63 20.57 -0.22
N ASP A 96 -3.22 21.76 -0.33
CA ASP A 96 -4.14 22.13 -1.41
C ASP A 96 -3.41 22.76 -2.60
N ASN A 97 -2.22 23.31 -2.39
CA ASN A 97 -1.50 24.10 -3.39
C ASN A 97 -0.18 23.50 -3.88
N LEU A 98 0.27 22.34 -3.36
CA LEU A 98 1.52 21.68 -3.81
C LEU A 98 1.62 21.49 -5.33
N ALA A 99 0.48 21.37 -6.02
CA ALA A 99 0.43 21.18 -7.47
C ALA A 99 1.09 22.32 -8.26
N ILE A 100 1.21 23.52 -7.71
CA ILE A 100 1.91 24.64 -8.37
C ILE A 100 3.38 24.30 -8.68
N LEU A 101 3.98 23.39 -7.92
CA LEU A 101 5.37 22.97 -8.11
C LEU A 101 5.58 22.20 -9.41
N ASN A 102 4.51 21.59 -9.96
CA ASN A 102 4.58 20.85 -11.23
C ASN A 102 4.87 21.74 -12.44
N ASP A 103 4.50 23.03 -12.35
CA ASP A 103 4.67 24.00 -13.44
C ASP A 103 6.04 24.69 -13.41
N ILE A 104 6.88 24.37 -12.41
CA ILE A 104 8.20 24.97 -12.26
C ILE A 104 9.18 24.29 -13.21
N GLY A 105 9.57 25.01 -14.26
CA GLY A 105 10.64 24.60 -15.16
C GLY A 105 12.04 24.76 -14.55
N GLY A 106 13.04 24.18 -15.21
CA GLY A 106 14.46 24.41 -14.88
C GLY A 106 15.13 23.32 -14.04
N GLY A 107 14.43 22.25 -13.67
CA GLY A 107 15.01 21.08 -13.01
C GLY A 107 14.00 20.25 -12.23
N LYS A 108 14.50 19.28 -11.47
CA LYS A 108 13.68 18.58 -10.48
C LYS A 108 13.55 19.46 -9.24
N VAL A 109 12.32 19.77 -8.85
CA VAL A 109 12.01 20.45 -7.60
C VAL A 109 12.10 19.42 -6.46
N ALA A 110 12.81 19.76 -5.40
CA ALA A 110 12.87 18.98 -4.17
C ALA A 110 12.49 19.86 -2.98
N LEU A 111 11.73 19.30 -2.03
CA LEU A 111 11.52 19.92 -0.73
C LEU A 111 12.81 19.76 0.08
N THR A 112 13.40 20.87 0.52
CA THR A 112 14.66 20.91 1.27
C THR A 112 14.39 21.38 2.68
N SER A 113 14.94 20.70 3.69
CA SER A 113 14.76 21.09 5.10
C SER A 113 15.20 22.53 5.36
N ASN A 114 14.39 23.26 6.12
CA ASN A 114 14.72 24.58 6.65
C ASN A 114 15.57 24.49 7.92
N ASP A 115 15.54 23.34 8.60
CA ASP A 115 16.22 23.08 9.86
C ASP A 115 17.49 22.24 9.68
N ASP A 116 18.40 22.32 10.66
CA ASP A 116 19.54 21.42 10.76
C ASP A 116 19.08 20.02 11.19
N ILE A 117 18.94 19.14 10.21
CA ILE A 117 18.45 17.77 10.41
C ILE A 117 19.40 16.90 11.24
N THR A 118 20.67 17.29 11.39
CA THR A 118 21.63 16.55 12.25
C THR A 118 21.30 16.68 13.73
N THR A 119 20.49 17.67 14.09
CA THR A 119 19.98 17.86 15.45
C THR A 119 18.70 17.05 15.74
N LEU A 120 18.17 16.35 14.73
CA LEU A 120 16.90 15.62 14.78
C LEU A 120 15.75 16.47 15.36
N PRO A 121 15.33 17.55 14.65
CA PRO A 121 14.26 18.41 15.12
C PRO A 121 12.94 17.63 15.29
N ALA A 122 12.09 18.11 16.19
CA ALA A 122 10.92 17.38 16.67
C ALA A 122 9.97 16.87 15.57
N TRP A 123 9.86 17.59 14.45
CA TRP A 123 8.98 17.24 13.33
C TRP A 123 9.42 15.98 12.56
N LEU A 124 10.66 15.52 12.73
CA LEU A 124 11.16 14.28 12.13
C LEU A 124 10.61 13.01 12.82
N TYR A 125 10.23 13.09 14.09
CA TYR A 125 9.78 11.91 14.87
C TYR A 125 8.33 11.49 14.58
N GLY A 126 7.54 12.34 13.90
CA GLY A 126 6.14 12.04 13.59
C GLY A 126 5.24 12.00 14.83
N SER A 127 4.14 11.25 14.75
CA SER A 127 3.12 11.17 15.80
C SER A 127 2.89 9.73 16.29
N SER A 128 2.91 9.54 17.60
CA SER A 128 2.56 8.27 18.20
C SER A 128 1.05 7.99 18.10
N PRO A 129 0.64 6.74 17.82
CA PRO A 129 -0.75 6.34 17.98
C PRO A 129 -1.18 6.37 19.45
N ASP A 130 -2.47 6.58 19.69
CA ASP A 130 -3.10 6.42 21.01
C ASP A 130 -3.29 4.93 21.38
N ASP A 131 -3.85 4.67 22.56
CA ASP A 131 -4.10 3.30 23.06
C ASP A 131 -5.03 2.47 22.15
N SER A 132 -5.76 3.12 21.23
CA SER A 132 -6.60 2.46 20.22
C SER A 132 -5.91 2.27 18.87
N GLY A 133 -4.62 2.62 18.77
CA GLY A 133 -3.83 2.56 17.54
C GLY A 133 -4.07 3.74 16.59
N ARG A 134 -4.75 4.81 17.01
CA ARG A 134 -5.13 5.93 16.14
C ARG A 134 -4.17 7.10 16.29
N ILE A 135 -3.81 7.72 15.17
CA ILE A 135 -3.14 9.02 15.14
C ILE A 135 -4.21 10.08 14.86
N ALA A 136 -4.67 10.79 15.90
CA ALA A 136 -5.83 11.67 15.80
C ALA A 136 -5.53 13.10 15.30
N ASN A 137 -4.31 13.60 15.54
CA ASN A 137 -3.94 15.01 15.31
C ASN A 137 -2.89 15.17 14.22
N ALA A 138 -2.83 14.24 13.27
CA ALA A 138 -1.93 14.31 12.12
C ALA A 138 -2.60 13.67 10.90
N THR A 139 -2.14 14.06 9.72
CA THR A 139 -2.48 13.45 8.43
C THR A 139 -1.25 12.71 7.89
N PRO A 140 -0.98 11.47 8.34
CA PRO A 140 0.20 10.70 7.93
C PRO A 140 -0.07 9.70 6.82
N CYS A 141 -1.32 9.62 6.34
CA CYS A 141 -1.72 8.60 5.38
C CYS A 141 -2.53 9.21 4.25
N VAL A 142 -2.26 8.78 3.02
CA VAL A 142 -3.00 9.14 1.81
C VAL A 142 -3.48 7.87 1.14
N VAL A 143 -4.78 7.83 0.81
CA VAL A 143 -5.36 6.71 0.05
C VAL A 143 -5.57 7.14 -1.40
N ILE A 144 -4.96 6.42 -2.32
CA ILE A 144 -5.07 6.67 -3.78
C ILE A 144 -5.80 5.48 -4.41
N LEU A 145 -6.89 5.78 -5.12
CA LEU A 145 -7.67 4.77 -5.84
C LEU A 145 -7.32 4.80 -7.33
N VAL A 146 -6.95 3.64 -7.87
CA VAL A 146 -6.73 3.43 -9.30
C VAL A 146 -7.80 2.46 -9.80
N GLU A 147 -8.77 3.00 -10.53
CA GLU A 147 -9.83 2.21 -11.13
C GLU A 147 -9.42 1.71 -12.52
N HIS A 148 -9.30 0.38 -12.67
CA HIS A 148 -8.97 -0.25 -13.96
C HIS A 148 -10.22 -0.47 -14.81
N ASN A 149 -11.31 -0.84 -14.15
CA ASN A 149 -12.64 -0.99 -14.71
C ASN A 149 -13.65 -1.07 -13.57
N ALA A 150 -14.93 -1.10 -13.92
CA ALA A 150 -16.06 -1.14 -13.00
C ALA A 150 -16.02 -2.26 -11.93
N ARG A 151 -15.20 -3.30 -12.14
CA ARG A 151 -15.06 -4.42 -11.21
C ARG A 151 -13.71 -4.44 -10.49
N ASN A 152 -12.66 -3.83 -11.03
CA ASN A 152 -11.31 -3.96 -10.49
C ASN A 152 -10.73 -2.59 -10.12
N VAL A 153 -10.37 -2.45 -8.85
CA VAL A 153 -9.86 -1.22 -8.25
C VAL A 153 -8.65 -1.58 -7.41
N ASP A 154 -7.56 -0.85 -7.59
CA ASP A 154 -6.41 -0.91 -6.72
C ASP A 154 -6.49 0.26 -5.74
N ALA A 155 -6.43 -0.02 -4.44
CA ALA A 155 -6.32 1.01 -3.41
C ALA A 155 -4.91 0.99 -2.84
N PHE A 156 -4.20 2.10 -3.00
CA PHE A 156 -2.89 2.33 -2.39
C PHE A 156 -3.08 3.08 -1.07
N TYR A 157 -2.51 2.55 0.00
CA TYR A 157 -2.47 3.16 1.32
C TYR A 157 -1.03 3.60 1.55
N PHE A 158 -0.74 4.87 1.29
CA PHE A 158 0.58 5.46 1.48
C PHE A 158 0.70 5.96 2.92
N TYR A 159 1.81 5.64 3.56
CA TYR A 159 2.21 6.08 4.89
C TYR A 159 3.42 6.99 4.75
N PHE A 160 3.35 8.15 5.37
CA PHE A 160 4.41 9.14 5.30
C PHE A 160 5.20 9.20 6.60
N TYR A 161 6.52 9.22 6.47
CA TYR A 161 7.45 9.41 7.58
C TYR A 161 8.33 10.62 7.25
N SER A 162 8.50 11.55 8.19
CA SER A 162 9.34 12.74 7.95
C SER A 162 10.82 12.41 7.88
N TYR A 163 11.23 11.28 8.47
CA TYR A 163 12.60 10.82 8.46
C TYR A 163 12.64 9.30 8.51
N ASP A 164 13.35 8.71 7.56
CA ASP A 164 13.82 7.33 7.60
C ASP A 164 15.25 7.36 8.11
N ARG A 165 15.50 6.64 9.21
CA ARG A 165 16.85 6.56 9.79
C ARG A 165 17.72 5.55 9.06
N GLY A 166 17.14 4.65 8.31
CA GLY A 166 17.81 3.62 7.53
C GLY A 166 17.88 2.30 8.29
N ALA A 167 18.05 1.22 7.54
CA ALA A 167 18.24 -0.11 8.11
C ALA A 167 19.54 -0.17 8.92
N ASN A 168 19.46 -0.73 10.13
CA ASN A 168 20.64 -0.92 10.96
C ASN A 168 21.42 -2.16 10.51
N ILE A 169 22.58 -1.96 9.87
CA ILE A 169 23.39 -3.07 9.34
C ILE A 169 23.97 -3.96 10.46
N THR A 170 24.09 -3.46 11.69
CA THR A 170 24.56 -4.29 12.82
C THR A 170 23.53 -5.35 13.23
N GLN A 171 22.28 -5.23 12.76
CA GLN A 171 21.23 -6.23 12.90
C GLN A 171 21.26 -7.30 11.79
N VAL A 172 22.15 -7.17 10.80
CA VAL A 172 22.30 -8.15 9.70
C VAL A 172 23.14 -9.35 10.14
N LEU A 173 22.88 -10.50 9.50
CA LEU A 173 23.43 -11.81 9.82
C LEU A 173 24.97 -11.84 9.98
N GLU A 174 25.41 -12.70 10.90
CA GLU A 174 26.80 -13.13 11.03
C GLU A 174 27.38 -13.63 9.70
N PRO A 175 28.66 -13.32 9.36
CA PRO A 175 29.67 -12.67 10.19
C PRO A 175 29.79 -11.15 9.96
N LEU A 176 28.84 -10.53 9.25
CA LEU A 176 28.97 -9.14 8.80
C LEU A 176 28.96 -8.15 9.96
N ASN A 177 28.18 -8.44 11.00
CA ASN A 177 28.16 -7.72 12.28
C ASN A 177 29.53 -7.72 13.01
N ARG A 178 30.46 -8.65 12.71
CA ARG A 178 31.80 -8.71 13.31
C ARG A 178 32.88 -7.97 12.52
N LEU A 179 32.58 -7.57 11.29
CA LEU A 179 33.50 -6.82 10.43
C LEU A 179 33.35 -5.30 10.59
N ILE A 180 32.43 -4.87 11.46
CA ILE A 180 32.03 -3.49 11.64
C ILE A 180 32.31 -3.14 13.11
N GLU A 181 33.25 -2.21 13.34
CA GLU A 181 33.59 -1.76 14.69
C GLU A 181 32.42 -0.98 15.32
N ASP A 182 32.27 -1.22 16.61
CA ASP A 182 31.27 -0.73 17.55
C ASP A 182 30.81 0.71 17.26
N THR A 183 29.57 0.85 16.81
CA THR A 183 28.86 2.12 16.78
C THR A 183 27.81 2.04 17.86
N GLU A 184 28.01 2.78 18.95
CA GLU A 184 27.11 2.88 20.10
C GLU A 184 25.64 3.21 19.72
N HIS A 185 25.41 3.65 18.48
CA HIS A 185 24.12 4.03 17.91
C HIS A 185 23.70 3.20 16.68
N GLY A 186 24.44 2.14 16.32
CA GLY A 186 24.24 1.39 15.08
C GLY A 186 24.75 2.13 13.84
N MET A 187 25.03 1.38 12.78
CA MET A 187 25.31 1.96 11.46
C MET A 187 24.08 1.83 10.61
N HIS A 188 23.44 2.97 10.34
CA HIS A 188 22.27 3.01 9.49
C HIS A 188 22.66 3.36 8.05
N PHE A 189 22.04 2.69 7.08
CA PHE A 189 22.23 2.96 5.66
C PHE A 189 20.93 3.37 5.00
N GLY A 190 21.02 4.38 4.14
CA GLY A 190 19.89 4.90 3.38
C GLY A 190 19.00 5.84 4.19
N ASP A 191 19.55 6.54 5.19
CA ASP A 191 18.80 7.55 5.92
C ASP A 191 18.43 8.73 5.02
N HIS A 192 17.23 9.25 5.18
CA HIS A 192 16.73 10.35 4.36
C HIS A 192 15.54 11.08 4.99
N VAL A 193 15.39 12.35 4.64
CA VAL A 193 14.26 13.19 5.04
C VAL A 193 13.13 12.98 4.03
N GLY A 194 11.96 12.64 4.54
CA GLY A 194 10.76 12.33 3.76
C GLY A 194 10.82 10.94 3.16
N ASP A 195 9.99 10.04 3.67
CA ASP A 195 9.90 8.65 3.27
C ASP A 195 8.43 8.26 3.06
N TRP A 196 8.20 7.50 1.99
CA TRP A 196 6.89 7.04 1.56
C TRP A 196 6.93 5.52 1.40
N GLU A 197 6.26 4.84 2.31
CA GLU A 197 5.99 3.42 2.21
C GLU A 197 4.49 3.20 1.96
N HIS A 198 4.11 2.05 1.41
CA HIS A 198 2.72 1.77 1.10
C HIS A 198 2.36 0.29 1.05
N ASN A 199 1.07 0.03 1.22
CA ASN A 199 0.45 -1.19 0.75
C ASN A 199 -0.47 -0.89 -0.43
N MET A 200 -0.65 -1.86 -1.32
CA MET A 200 -1.71 -1.80 -2.33
C MET A 200 -2.60 -3.02 -2.20
N ILE A 201 -3.90 -2.83 -2.01
CA ILE A 201 -4.88 -3.92 -2.05
C ILE A 201 -5.63 -3.85 -3.36
N ARG A 202 -5.64 -4.97 -4.08
CA ARG A 202 -6.46 -5.13 -5.27
C ARG A 202 -7.83 -5.69 -4.90
N PHE A 203 -8.87 -5.01 -5.34
CA PHE A 203 -10.25 -5.42 -5.16
C PHE A 203 -10.86 -5.90 -6.48
N ARG A 204 -11.70 -6.94 -6.38
CA ARG A 204 -12.63 -7.36 -7.42
C ARG A 204 -14.04 -7.41 -6.87
N ASP A 205 -14.95 -6.63 -7.47
CA ASP A 205 -16.34 -6.50 -7.03
C ASP A 205 -16.45 -6.15 -5.53
N GLY A 206 -15.58 -5.24 -5.07
CA GLY A 206 -15.50 -4.81 -3.67
C GLY A 206 -14.87 -5.84 -2.70
N LYS A 207 -14.41 -7.00 -3.19
CA LYS A 207 -13.72 -8.01 -2.37
C LYS A 207 -12.22 -7.98 -2.62
N PRO A 208 -11.38 -8.01 -1.58
CA PRO A 208 -9.94 -8.04 -1.77
C PRO A 208 -9.53 -9.39 -2.39
N ILE A 209 -8.59 -9.35 -3.34
CA ILE A 209 -8.05 -10.55 -4.01
C ILE A 209 -6.53 -10.67 -3.88
N GLY A 210 -5.83 -9.60 -3.50
CA GLY A 210 -4.41 -9.65 -3.22
C GLY A 210 -3.89 -8.34 -2.63
N ILE A 211 -2.69 -8.40 -2.08
CA ILE A 211 -2.03 -7.28 -1.41
C ILE A 211 -0.55 -7.21 -1.80
N TRP A 212 -0.05 -5.99 -1.99
CA TRP A 212 1.36 -5.64 -2.13
C TRP A 212 1.89 -4.98 -0.86
N TYR A 213 3.11 -5.33 -0.47
CA TYR A 213 3.87 -4.74 0.61
C TYR A 213 5.12 -4.08 0.03
N SER A 214 5.23 -2.75 0.12
CA SER A 214 6.41 -2.01 -0.34
C SER A 214 7.61 -2.28 0.55
N GLN A 215 8.78 -2.34 -0.07
CA GLN A 215 10.07 -2.45 0.61
C GLN A 215 11.03 -1.52 -0.15
N HIS A 216 10.92 -0.22 0.09
CA HIS A 216 11.55 0.83 -0.71
C HIS A 216 11.19 0.72 -2.20
N VAL A 217 12.20 0.52 -3.05
CA VAL A 217 12.08 0.38 -4.51
C VAL A 217 11.54 -0.98 -4.96
N SER A 218 11.32 -1.91 -4.03
CA SER A 218 10.85 -3.28 -4.29
C SER A 218 9.63 -3.61 -3.43
N GLY A 219 9.30 -4.90 -3.32
CA GLY A 219 8.25 -5.37 -2.43
C GLY A 219 7.88 -6.82 -2.69
N ALA A 220 6.82 -7.25 -2.01
CA ALA A 220 6.26 -8.59 -2.14
C ALA A 220 4.74 -8.53 -2.33
N ALA A 221 4.22 -9.43 -3.18
CA ALA A 221 2.79 -9.57 -3.43
C ALA A 221 2.29 -10.92 -2.93
N TYR A 222 1.07 -10.93 -2.40
CA TYR A 222 0.39 -12.12 -1.93
C TYR A 222 -1.06 -12.14 -2.40
N GLU A 223 -1.55 -13.33 -2.76
CA GLU A 223 -2.99 -13.56 -2.91
C GLU A 223 -3.67 -13.39 -1.54
N TRP A 224 -4.93 -12.95 -1.52
CA TRP A 224 -5.60 -12.60 -0.25
C TRP A 224 -5.78 -13.77 0.71
N ASP A 225 -5.84 -15.00 0.21
CA ASP A 225 -5.96 -16.24 0.99
C ASP A 225 -4.60 -16.92 1.26
N HIS A 226 -3.48 -16.23 0.97
CA HIS A 226 -2.14 -16.77 1.17
C HIS A 226 -1.82 -16.95 2.66
N GLU A 227 -1.24 -18.10 3.03
CA GLU A 227 -0.98 -18.50 4.43
C GLU A 227 -0.04 -17.57 5.21
N THR A 228 0.79 -16.80 4.51
CA THR A 228 1.70 -15.81 5.12
C THR A 228 0.96 -14.60 5.67
N LEU A 229 -0.24 -14.28 5.16
CA LEU A 229 -0.98 -13.10 5.59
C LEU A 229 -1.62 -13.35 6.96
N SER A 230 -1.33 -12.46 7.90
CA SER A 230 -2.08 -12.36 9.16
C SER A 230 -3.19 -11.34 8.99
N ILE A 231 -4.44 -11.74 9.27
CA ILE A 231 -5.64 -10.91 9.11
C ILE A 231 -6.31 -10.78 10.48
N GLU A 232 -6.63 -9.55 10.89
CA GLU A 232 -7.35 -9.23 12.11
C GLU A 232 -8.56 -8.36 11.75
N ASP A 233 -9.77 -8.80 12.11
CA ASP A 233 -11.03 -8.11 11.77
C ASP A 233 -11.14 -7.71 10.29
N ASP A 234 -10.87 -8.67 9.40
CA ASP A 234 -10.79 -8.49 7.93
C ASP A 234 -9.64 -7.59 7.43
N ARG A 235 -8.77 -7.09 8.32
CA ARG A 235 -7.70 -6.17 7.97
C ARG A 235 -6.33 -6.87 7.97
N PRO A 236 -5.52 -6.72 6.91
CA PRO A 236 -4.19 -7.33 6.87
C PRO A 236 -3.24 -6.61 7.82
N LEU A 237 -2.49 -7.40 8.58
CA LEU A 237 -1.39 -6.89 9.39
C LEU A 237 -0.19 -6.57 8.50
N VAL A 238 0.45 -5.46 8.83
CA VAL A 238 1.65 -4.96 8.17
C VAL A 238 2.67 -4.65 9.23
N PHE A 239 3.85 -5.24 9.14
CA PHE A 239 4.95 -4.98 10.06
C PHE A 239 5.90 -3.98 9.40
N SER A 240 5.96 -2.77 9.95
CA SER A 240 6.86 -1.72 9.47
C SER A 240 8.24 -1.90 10.11
N ALA A 241 9.28 -1.96 9.29
CA ALA A 241 10.63 -2.21 9.75
C ALA A 241 11.18 -1.08 10.63
N TYR A 242 11.91 -1.46 11.67
CA TYR A 242 12.53 -0.52 12.61
C TYR A 242 13.54 0.39 11.89
N GLY A 243 13.21 1.68 11.81
CA GLY A 243 14.02 2.77 11.29
C GLY A 243 13.95 2.95 9.78
N SER A 244 13.67 1.86 9.04
CA SER A 244 13.64 1.81 7.58
C SER A 244 12.22 1.81 6.99
N HIS A 245 11.20 1.62 7.82
CA HIS A 245 9.77 1.61 7.52
C HIS A 245 9.21 0.63 6.48
N ALA A 246 10.07 -0.03 5.69
CA ALA A 246 9.70 -1.09 4.75
C ALA A 246 8.68 -2.06 5.36
N ASN A 247 7.68 -2.43 4.56
CA ASN A 247 6.51 -3.17 4.99
C ASN A 247 6.66 -4.67 4.73
N TYR A 248 6.29 -5.46 5.74
CA TYR A 248 6.37 -6.91 5.69
C TYR A 248 5.07 -7.58 6.15
N ALA A 249 4.80 -8.78 5.62
CA ALA A 249 3.67 -9.60 6.03
C ALA A 249 3.92 -10.35 7.36
N SER A 250 5.16 -10.36 7.86
CA SER A 250 5.58 -11.03 9.10
C SER A 250 6.61 -10.18 9.86
N PRO A 251 6.74 -10.34 11.20
CA PRO A 251 7.63 -9.51 12.03
C PRO A 251 9.14 -9.72 11.81
N GLY A 252 9.55 -10.75 11.05
CA GLY A 252 10.97 -11.07 10.79
C GLY A 252 11.59 -12.01 11.82
#